data_AF-A0A9D6XMN5-F1
#
_entry.id   AF-A0A9D6XMN5-F1
#
_cell.length_a   1.000
_cell.length_b   1.000
_cell.length_c   1.000
_cell.angle_alpha   90.00
_cell.angle_beta   90.00
_cell.angle_gamma   90.00
#
_symmetry.space_group_name_H-M   'P 1'
#
loop_
_entity.id
_entity.type
_entity.pdbx_description
1 polymer ?
#
loop_
_entity_poly.entity_id
_entity_poly.type
_entity_poly.pdbx_seq_one_letter_code
_entity_poly.pdbx_strand_id
1 'polypeptide(L)' 'MNNPCVRCGKQRITLRKWKEKIKTASGISEVSYEETICPDPACQKIVEAKQKELRDKAQERADLKLKRATDSKNSQR' A
#
# COMPACT_ATOMS: atom_id res chain seq x y z
N MET A 1 -9.71 -18.85 10.09
CA MET A 1 -8.78 -18.12 9.21
C MET A 1 -7.38 -18.22 9.78
N ASN A 2 -6.49 -18.97 9.12
CA ASN A 2 -5.09 -19.08 9.53
C ASN A 2 -4.26 -18.13 8.66
N ASN A 3 -3.64 -17.11 9.25
CA ASN A 3 -2.84 -16.11 8.53
C ASN A 3 -1.54 -15.88 9.32
N PRO A 4 -0.67 -16.90 9.39
CA PRO A 4 0.60 -16.78 10.07
C PRO A 4 1.54 -15.85 9.31
N CYS A 5 2.36 -15.12 10.05
CA CYS A 5 3.40 -14.28 9.49
C CYS A 5 4.43 -15.17 8.77
N VAL A 6 4.64 -14.95 7.48
CA VAL A 6 5.65 -15.68 6.68
C VAL A 6 7.10 -15.51 7.16
N ARG A 7 7.35 -14.55 8.08
CA ARG A 7 8.71 -14.27 8.59
C ARG A 7 8.97 -14.90 9.95
N CYS A 8 8.04 -14.75 10.89
CA CYS A 8 8.21 -15.22 12.27
C CYS A 8 7.24 -16.34 12.67
N GLY A 9 6.35 -16.78 11.79
CA GLY A 9 5.38 -17.84 12.03
C GLY A 9 4.19 -17.47 12.93
N LYS A 10 4.27 -16.37 13.68
CA LYS A 10 3.19 -15.93 14.60
C LYS A 10 1.93 -15.53 13.84
N GLN A 11 0.76 -15.88 14.38
CA GLN A 11 -0.54 -15.51 13.83
C GLN A 11 -0.70 -13.99 13.78
N ARG A 12 -1.03 -13.43 12.61
CA ARG A 12 -1.31 -11.99 12.47
C ARG A 12 -2.60 -11.62 13.20
N ILE A 13 -2.65 -10.41 13.73
CA ILE A 13 -3.83 -9.86 14.40
C ILE A 13 -4.49 -8.82 13.50
N THR A 14 -5.82 -8.72 13.56
CA THR A 14 -6.58 -7.69 12.84
C THR A 14 -6.31 -6.33 13.48
N LEU A 15 -5.84 -5.37 12.69
CA LEU A 15 -5.61 -3.99 13.12
C LEU A 15 -6.89 -3.16 12.93
N ARG A 16 -7.49 -3.21 11.74
CA ARG A 16 -8.76 -2.53 11.44
C ARG A 16 -9.53 -3.22 10.34
N LYS A 17 -10.84 -2.99 10.35
CA LYS A 17 -11.78 -3.41 9.29
C LYS A 17 -12.60 -2.20 8.89
N TRP A 18 -12.76 -1.99 7.59
CA TRP A 18 -13.62 -0.91 7.09
C TRP A 18 -14.28 -1.35 5.78
N LYS A 19 -15.36 -0.66 5.45
CA LYS A 19 -16.09 -0.87 4.21
C LYS A 19 -16.07 0.41 3.41
N GLU A 20 -15.88 0.28 2.11
CA GLU A 20 -15.89 1.40 1.18
C GLU A 20 -16.87 1.12 0.06
N LYS A 21 -17.66 2.13 -0.32
CA LYS A 21 -18.53 2.05 -1.50
C LYS A 21 -17.81 2.67 -2.68
N ILE A 22 -17.40 1.84 -3.62
CA ILE A 22 -16.64 2.26 -4.80
C ILE A 22 -17.59 2.30 -6.00
N LYS A 23 -17.58 3.42 -6.71
CA LYS A 23 -18.27 3.52 -8.00
C LYS A 23 -17.43 2.79 -9.05
N THR A 24 -18.00 1.74 -9.60
CA THR A 24 -17.44 0.95 -10.69
C THR A 24 -18.22 1.22 -11.98
N ALA A 25 -17.71 0.79 -13.13
CA ALA A 25 -18.41 0.93 -14.41
C ALA A 25 -19.81 0.30 -14.42
N SER A 26 -20.06 -0.68 -13.54
CA SER A 26 -21.32 -1.43 -13.45
C SER A 26 -22.23 -0.97 -12.30
N GLY A 27 -21.88 0.11 -11.59
CA GLY A 27 -22.65 0.64 -10.46
C GLY A 27 -21.84 0.76 -9.16
N ILE A 28 -22.52 0.83 -8.01
CA ILE A 28 -21.88 0.98 -6.70
C ILE A 28 -21.59 -0.40 -6.11
N SER A 29 -20.31 -0.70 -5.89
CA SER A 29 -19.85 -1.92 -5.22
C SER A 29 -19.43 -1.61 -3.78
N GLU A 30 -19.83 -2.45 -2.82
CA GLU A 30 -19.32 -2.38 -1.44
C GLU A 30 -18.11 -3.31 -1.28
N VAL A 31 -16.96 -2.74 -0.93
CA VAL A 31 -15.72 -3.47 -0.71
C VAL A 31 -15.42 -3.51 0.78
N SER A 32 -15.20 -4.71 1.30
CA SER A 32 -14.80 -4.92 2.70
C SER A 32 -13.29 -5.11 2.77
N TYR A 33 -12.63 -4.29 3.57
CA TYR A 33 -11.20 -4.31 3.80
C TYR A 33 -10.89 -4.81 5.21
N GLU A 34 -9.82 -5.59 5.32
CA GLU A 34 -9.24 -6.03 6.57
C GLU A 34 -7.73 -5.78 6.53
N GLU A 35 -7.25 -4.98 7.47
CA GLU A 35 -5.82 -4.76 7.67
C GLU A 35 -5.35 -5.59 8.87
N THR A 36 -4.22 -6.27 8.70
CA THR A 36 -3.63 -7.14 9.71
C THR A 36 -2.18 -6.77 9.99
N ILE A 37 -1.74 -6.95 11.22
CA ILE A 37 -0.39 -6.62 11.69
C ILE A 37 0.28 -7.85 12.33
N CYS A 38 1.62 -7.91 12.27
CA CYS A 38 2.37 -8.92 13.01
C CYS A 38 2.41 -8.52 14.50
N PRO A 39 2.04 -9.41 15.44
CA PRO A 39 2.07 -9.09 16.88
C PRO A 39 3.50 -9.00 17.44
N ASP A 40 4.51 -9.40 16.67
CA ASP A 40 5.92 -9.29 17.05
C ASP A 40 6.49 -7.93 16.60
N PRO A 41 6.82 -7.02 17.53
CA PRO A 41 7.26 -5.67 17.19
C PRO A 41 8.58 -5.65 16.40
N ALA A 42 9.50 -6.56 16.70
CA ALA A 42 10.78 -6.65 15.99
C ALA A 42 10.54 -7.12 14.55
N CYS A 43 9.71 -8.13 14.36
CA CYS A 43 9.31 -8.59 13.04
C CYS A 43 8.53 -7.52 12.26
N GLN A 44 7.61 -6.83 12.93
CA GLN A 44 6.78 -5.79 12.32
C GLN A 44 7.61 -4.61 11.82
N LYS A 45 8.59 -4.15 12.63
CA LYS A 45 9.50 -3.07 12.26
C LYS A 45 10.28 -3.35 10.96
N ILE A 46 10.68 -4.61 10.74
CA ILE A 46 11.35 -5.03 9.49
C ILE A 46 10.39 -4.93 8.30
N VAL A 47 9.12 -5.30 8.48
CA VAL A 47 8.11 -5.21 7.43
C VAL A 47 7.86 -3.74 7.08
N GLU A 48 7.69 -2.89 8.08
CA GLU A 48 7.44 -1.46 7.91
C GLU A 48 8.61 -0.74 7.23
N ALA A 49 9.85 -1.06 7.62
CA ALA A 49 11.03 -0.52 6.98
C ALA A 49 11.06 -0.84 5.47
N LYS A 50 10.80 -2.11 5.10
CA LYS A 50 10.74 -2.52 3.69
C LYS A 50 9.57 -1.87 2.95
N GLN A 51 8.40 -1.77 3.57
CA GLN A 51 7.26 -1.09 2.95
C GLN A 51 7.54 0.40 2.74
N LYS A 52 8.22 1.06 3.69
CA LYS A 52 8.64 2.46 3.55
C LYS A 52 9.59 2.62 2.36
N GLU A 53 10.63 1.79 2.27
CA GLU A 53 11.57 1.83 1.14
C GLU A 53 10.86 1.67 -0.21
N LEU A 54 9.91 0.73 -0.30
CA LEU A 54 9.14 0.52 -1.53
C LEU A 54 8.25 1.71 -1.88
N ARG A 55 7.60 2.33 -0.89
CA ARG A 55 6.80 3.55 -1.09
C ARG A 55 7.66 4.72 -1.53
N ASP A 56 8.80 4.94 -0.88
CA ASP A 56 9.72 6.03 -1.21
C ASP A 56 10.22 5.88 -2.66
N LYS A 57 10.63 4.68 -3.07
CA LYS A 57 11.02 4.39 -4.47
C LYS A 57 9.87 4.56 -5.45
N ALA A 58 8.64 4.20 -5.08
CA ALA A 58 7.48 4.37 -5.94
C ALA A 58 7.15 5.86 -6.13
N GLN A 59 7.27 6.66 -5.07
CA GLN A 59 7.06 8.10 -5.10
C GLN A 59 8.11 8.78 -5.98
N GLU A 60 9.39 8.46 -5.81
CA GLU A 60 10.47 9.04 -6.63
C GLU A 60 10.24 8.77 -8.13
N ARG A 61 9.84 7.55 -8.49
CA ARG A 61 9.50 7.22 -9.88
C ARG A 61 8.30 8.00 -10.39
N ALA A 62 7.29 8.23 -9.56
CA ALA A 62 6.12 9.02 -9.93
C ALA A 62 6.52 10.49 -10.16
N ASP A 63 7.35 11.05 -9.29
CA ASP A 63 7.84 12.43 -9.38
C ASP A 63 8.71 12.64 -10.62
N LEU A 64 9.60 11.69 -10.93
CA LEU A 64 10.42 11.74 -12.15
C LEU A 64 9.56 11.69 -13.42
N LYS A 65 8.51 10.86 -13.44
CA LYS A 65 7.56 10.81 -14.56
C LYS A 65 6.81 12.14 -14.70
N LEU A 66 6.39 12.72 -13.59
CA LEU A 66 5.70 14.01 -13.59
C LEU A 66 6.60 15.12 -14.13
N LYS A 67 7.85 15.20 -13.66
CA LYS A 67 8.86 16.16 -14.16
C LYS A 67 9.09 16.01 -15.66
N ARG A 68 9.28 14.79 -16.15
CA ARG A 68 9.42 14.54 -17.60
C ARG A 68 8.19 15.00 -18.40
N ALA A 69 6.99 14.77 -17.86
CA ALA A 69 5.75 15.18 -18.51
C ALA A 69 5.57 16.71 -18.50
N THR A 70 6.05 17.42 -17.47
CA THR A 70 6.00 18.89 -17.42
C THR A 70 7.06 19.53 -18.32
N ASP A 71 8.28 18.99 -18.32
CA ASP A 71 9.39 19.52 -19.12
C ASP A 71 9.09 19.35 -20.63
N SER A 72 8.51 18.21 -21.01
CA SER A 72 8.05 17.95 -22.38
C SER A 72 6.95 18.91 -22.84
N LYS A 73 6.10 19.41 -21.93
CA LYS A 73 5.06 20.38 -22.26
C LYS A 73 5.59 21.80 -22.37
N ASN A 74 6.63 22.13 -21.59
CA ASN A 74 7.22 23.47 -21.59
C ASN A 74 8.16 23.70 -22.79
N SER A 75 8.76 22.63 -23.34
CA SER A 75 9.62 22.70 -24.54
C SER A 75 8.87 22.79 -25.87
N GLN A 76 7.56 22.55 -25.90
CA GLN A 76 6.72 22.63 -27.11
C GLN A 76 5.98 23.97 -27.24
N ARG A 77 6.33 24.96 -26.43
CA ARG A 77 5.67 26.27 -26.37
C ARG A 77 6.60 27.40 -26.78
#